data_AF-A0A8S4G0W6-F1
#
_entry.id   AF-A0A8S4G0W6-F1
#
_cell.length_a   1.000
_cell.length_b   1.000
_cell.length_c   1.000
_cell.angle_alpha   90.00
_cell.angle_beta   90.00
_cell.angle_gamma   90.00
#
_symmetry.space_group_name_H-M   'P 1'
#
loop_
_entity.id
_entity.type
_entity.pdbx_description
1 polymer ?
#
loop_
_entity_poly.entity_id
_entity_poly.type
_entity_poly.pdbx_seq_one_letter_code
_entity_poly.pdbx_strand_id
1 'polypeptide(L)'
;MALRYSHGHVHAPPSSMSSVAWMVIMGDGLHNFTDGMAIGAAFASNIAGGFSTAIAVLCHELPHELGDFAVLLKAGMSARRAVWYNVVSSALCLLGMVCGVLAGHAPSATRWLFAAAAGMFLYIALVDMMPELSTSHSKEGTFCQCLLQLMGLASGIGIMLVIAMYEHDLKNLFG
;
A
#
# COMPACT_ATOMS: atom_id res chain seq x y z
N MET A 1 -41.43 -37.84 -15.66
CA MET A 1 -40.57 -36.95 -16.47
C MET A 1 -40.13 -35.79 -15.59
N ALA A 2 -38.95 -35.89 -14.98
CA ALA A 2 -38.32 -34.82 -14.21
C ALA A 2 -36.82 -34.90 -14.50
N LEU A 3 -36.30 -33.97 -15.30
CA LEU A 3 -34.88 -33.86 -15.60
C LEU A 3 -34.22 -33.03 -14.49
N ARG A 4 -33.27 -33.67 -13.79
CA ARG A 4 -32.41 -33.06 -12.78
C ARG A 4 -31.45 -32.07 -13.45
N TYR A 5 -31.41 -30.86 -12.89
CA TYR A 5 -30.34 -29.89 -13.07
C TYR A 5 -29.04 -30.44 -12.45
N SER A 6 -27.97 -30.52 -13.24
CA SER A 6 -26.60 -30.44 -12.73
C SER A 6 -25.67 -30.04 -13.88
N HIS A 7 -25.52 -28.73 -14.08
CA HIS A 7 -24.36 -28.19 -14.78
C HIS A 7 -23.43 -27.62 -13.74
N GLY A 8 -22.39 -28.39 -13.45
CA GLY A 8 -21.23 -27.91 -12.73
C GLY A 8 -20.48 -26.89 -13.56
N HIS A 9 -20.17 -25.76 -12.95
CA HIS A 9 -19.01 -24.96 -13.32
C HIS A 9 -18.12 -24.85 -12.10
N VAL A 10 -17.29 -25.88 -11.95
CA VAL A 10 -16.07 -25.82 -11.14
C VAL A 10 -15.15 -24.83 -11.85
N HIS A 11 -15.18 -23.57 -11.43
CA HIS A 11 -14.03 -22.70 -11.63
C HIS A 11 -12.99 -23.10 -10.58
N ALA A 12 -12.26 -24.19 -10.85
CA ALA A 12 -10.98 -24.41 -10.24
C ALA A 12 -10.04 -23.34 -10.83
N PRO A 13 -9.51 -22.39 -10.03
CA PRO A 13 -8.32 -21.68 -10.46
C PRO A 13 -7.18 -22.70 -10.51
N PRO A 14 -6.22 -22.56 -11.44
CA PRO A 14 -5.08 -23.45 -11.52
C PRO A 14 -4.25 -23.40 -10.23
N SER A 15 -3.42 -24.42 -10.04
CA SER A 15 -2.44 -24.63 -8.97
C SER A 15 -1.29 -23.59 -8.90
N SER A 16 -1.55 -22.36 -9.34
CA SER A 16 -0.71 -21.18 -9.13
C SER A 16 -1.30 -20.37 -8.00
N MET A 17 -0.46 -19.85 -7.10
CA MET A 17 -0.81 -18.82 -6.12
C MET A 17 -1.90 -17.86 -6.63
N SER A 18 -2.96 -17.63 -5.83
CA SER A 18 -4.07 -16.74 -6.19
C SER A 18 -3.53 -15.42 -6.76
N SER A 19 -4.12 -14.90 -7.84
CA SER A 19 -3.72 -13.61 -8.44
C SER A 19 -3.67 -12.48 -7.42
N VAL A 20 -4.54 -12.54 -6.41
CA VAL A 20 -4.60 -11.63 -5.26
C VAL A 20 -3.31 -11.68 -4.44
N ALA A 21 -2.71 -12.86 -4.23
CA ALA A 21 -1.47 -12.98 -3.46
C ALA A 21 -0.28 -12.33 -4.17
N TRP A 22 -0.17 -12.46 -5.49
CA TRP A 22 0.89 -11.80 -6.26
C TRP A 22 0.73 -10.28 -6.30
N MET A 23 -0.52 -9.83 -6.36
CA MET A 23 -0.89 -8.43 -6.33
C MET A 23 -0.45 -7.78 -5.01
N VAL A 24 -0.82 -8.40 -3.88
CA VAL A 24 -0.41 -7.97 -2.54
C VAL A 24 1.11 -7.92 -2.41
N ILE A 25 1.83 -8.97 -2.80
CA ILE A 25 3.31 -9.01 -2.68
C ILE A 25 3.99 -7.91 -3.50
N MET A 26 3.48 -7.64 -4.72
CA MET A 26 4.07 -6.60 -5.58
C MET A 26 3.68 -5.19 -5.12
N GLY A 27 2.45 -5.01 -4.66
CA GLY A 27 1.95 -3.76 -4.11
C GLY A 27 2.72 -3.37 -2.85
N ASP A 28 2.80 -4.29 -1.89
CA ASP A 28 3.59 -4.17 -0.67
C ASP A 28 5.06 -3.83 -0.98
N GLY A 29 5.68 -4.49 -1.96
CA GLY A 29 7.08 -4.26 -2.28
C GLY A 29 7.34 -2.85 -2.82
N LEU A 30 6.41 -2.33 -3.62
CA LEU A 30 6.50 -0.97 -4.13
C LEU A 30 6.16 0.07 -3.06
N HIS A 31 5.24 -0.23 -2.14
CA HIS A 31 4.95 0.60 -0.97
C HIS A 31 6.19 0.74 -0.09
N ASN A 32 6.79 -0.39 0.26
CA ASN A 32 8.01 -0.46 1.05
C ASN A 32 9.15 0.30 0.38
N PHE A 33 9.31 0.18 -0.94
CA PHE A 33 10.27 0.99 -1.70
C PHE A 33 10.02 2.50 -1.55
N THR A 34 8.78 2.96 -1.69
CA THR A 34 8.45 4.38 -1.55
C THR A 34 8.68 4.93 -0.15
N ASP A 35 8.36 4.13 0.87
CA ASP A 35 8.60 4.47 2.26
C ASP A 35 10.10 4.56 2.56
N GLY A 36 10.87 3.61 2.03
CA GLY A 36 12.32 3.65 2.03
C GLY A 36 12.85 4.96 1.45
N MET A 37 12.37 5.37 0.26
CA MET A 37 12.78 6.62 -0.37
C MET A 37 12.49 7.85 0.49
N ALA A 38 11.32 7.89 1.15
CA ALA A 38 10.97 8.96 2.07
C ALA A 38 11.92 9.01 3.28
N ILE A 39 12.22 7.87 3.89
CA ILE A 39 13.20 7.74 4.98
C ILE A 39 14.57 8.23 4.52
N GLY A 40 15.04 7.77 3.35
CA GLY A 40 16.33 8.15 2.79
C GLY A 40 16.45 9.66 2.51
N ALA A 41 15.41 10.26 1.93
CA ALA A 41 15.36 11.70 1.69
C ALA A 41 15.34 12.52 2.99
N ALA A 42 14.63 12.04 4.02
CA ALA A 42 14.60 12.67 5.33
C ALA A 42 15.98 12.64 6.01
N PHE A 43 16.67 11.49 5.97
CA PHE A 43 18.04 11.36 6.50
C PHE A 43 19.06 12.22 5.73
N ALA A 44 18.87 12.41 4.43
CA ALA A 44 19.69 13.32 3.64
C ALA A 44 19.51 14.79 4.06
N SER A 45 18.36 15.14 4.63
CA SER A 45 18.08 16.50 5.12
C SER A 45 18.64 16.71 6.53
N ASN A 46 18.27 15.87 7.49
CA ASN A 46 18.88 15.86 8.83
C ASN A 46 18.58 14.56 9.59
N ILE A 47 19.44 14.23 10.57
CA ILE A 47 19.37 12.97 11.33
C ILE A 47 18.07 12.85 12.15
N ALA A 48 17.63 13.94 12.80
CA ALA A 48 16.44 13.92 13.65
C ALA A 48 15.15 13.68 12.84
N GLY A 49 15.03 14.33 11.68
CA GLY A 49 13.96 14.12 10.71
C GLY A 49 13.98 12.70 10.14
N GLY A 50 15.15 12.17 9.80
CA GLY A 50 15.31 10.78 9.36
C GLY A 50 14.78 9.75 10.37
N PHE A 51 15.15 9.89 11.66
CA PHE A 51 14.61 9.02 12.71
C PHE A 51 13.10 9.20 12.91
N SER A 52 12.60 10.44 12.87
CA SER A 52 11.17 10.73 12.98
C SER A 52 10.38 10.05 11.86
N THR A 53 10.82 10.18 10.61
CA THR A 53 10.19 9.55 9.43
C THR A 53 10.27 8.03 9.51
N ALA A 54 11.40 7.45 9.93
CA ALA A 54 11.53 6.01 10.08
C ALA A 54 10.58 5.43 11.13
N ILE A 55 10.40 6.12 12.26
CA ILE A 55 9.43 5.72 13.30
C ILE A 55 7.99 5.86 12.77
N ALA A 56 7.69 6.95 12.05
CA ALA A 56 6.37 7.15 11.47
C ALA A 56 6.00 6.03 10.49
N VAL A 57 6.91 5.67 9.58
CA VAL A 57 6.76 4.54 8.66
C VAL A 57 6.55 3.23 9.42
N LEU A 58 7.41 2.94 10.39
CA LEU A 58 7.31 1.71 11.20
C LEU A 58 5.92 1.57 11.85
N CYS A 59 5.32 2.67 12.30
CA CYS A 59 4.01 2.67 12.94
C CYS A 59 2.87 2.27 12.00
N HIS A 60 2.94 2.58 10.70
CA HIS A 60 1.90 2.19 9.74
C HIS A 60 2.24 0.90 8.99
N GLU A 61 3.52 0.55 8.90
CA GLU A 61 3.98 -0.65 8.20
C GLU A 61 3.72 -1.92 9.01
N LEU A 62 3.87 -1.86 10.33
CA LEU A 62 3.56 -3.00 11.23
C LEU A 62 2.11 -3.51 11.05
N PRO A 63 1.09 -2.64 11.11
CA PRO A 63 -0.29 -3.03 10.80
C PRO A 63 -0.48 -3.50 9.35
N HIS A 64 0.20 -2.86 8.38
CA HIS A 64 0.09 -3.19 6.96
C HIS A 64 0.59 -4.61 6.68
N GLU A 65 1.81 -4.94 7.10
CA GLU A 65 2.38 -6.28 6.91
C GLU A 65 1.58 -7.38 7.61
N LEU A 66 1.00 -7.10 8.78
CA LEU A 66 0.10 -8.04 9.46
C LEU A 66 -1.19 -8.26 8.66
N GLY A 67 -1.70 -7.23 7.99
CA GLY A 67 -2.80 -7.31 7.04
C GLY A 67 -2.46 -8.18 5.84
N ASP A 68 -1.34 -7.90 5.18
CA ASP A 68 -0.86 -8.67 4.02
C ASP A 68 -0.64 -10.13 4.39
N PHE A 69 -0.03 -10.40 5.54
CA PHE A 69 0.12 -11.74 6.07
C PHE A 69 -1.23 -12.46 6.20
N ALA A 70 -2.26 -11.79 6.72
CA ALA A 70 -3.60 -12.36 6.85
C ALA A 70 -4.26 -12.62 5.49
N VAL A 71 -4.11 -11.72 4.52
CA VAL A 71 -4.62 -11.89 3.15
C VAL A 71 -3.93 -13.05 2.43
N LEU A 72 -2.61 -13.16 2.57
CA LEU A 72 -1.81 -14.23 1.99
C LEU A 72 -2.15 -15.62 2.57
N LEU A 73 -2.40 -15.70 3.88
CA LEU A 73 -2.94 -16.91 4.51
C LEU A 73 -4.31 -17.29 3.95
N LYS A 74 -5.22 -16.30 3.83
CA LYS A 74 -6.57 -16.49 3.28
C LYS A 74 -6.53 -16.90 1.80
N ALA A 75 -5.52 -16.46 1.06
CA ALA A 75 -5.26 -16.86 -0.32
C ALA A 75 -4.68 -18.29 -0.47
N GLY A 76 -4.50 -19.02 0.64
CA GLY A 76 -4.05 -20.41 0.66
C GLY A 76 -2.54 -20.60 0.79
N MET A 77 -1.79 -19.53 1.09
CA MET A 77 -0.35 -19.64 1.28
C MET A 77 -0.01 -20.10 2.71
N SER A 78 1.00 -20.97 2.84
CA SER A 78 1.49 -21.39 4.16
C SER A 78 2.11 -20.21 4.93
N ALA A 79 1.92 -20.13 6.25
CA ALA A 79 2.43 -19.05 7.10
C ALA A 79 3.93 -18.75 6.87
N ARG A 80 4.77 -19.78 6.76
CA ARG A 80 6.21 -19.61 6.53
C ARG A 80 6.52 -18.91 5.21
N ARG A 81 5.74 -19.20 4.16
CA ARG A 81 5.89 -18.53 2.85
C ARG A 81 5.36 -17.10 2.91
N ALA A 82 4.24 -16.86 3.57
CA ALA A 82 3.69 -15.52 3.73
C ALA A 82 4.67 -14.57 4.44
N VAL A 83 5.24 -15.00 5.57
CA VAL A 83 6.29 -14.22 6.25
C VAL A 83 7.51 -14.01 5.35
N TRP A 84 7.93 -15.03 4.59
CA TRP A 84 9.08 -14.89 3.69
C TRP A 84 8.83 -13.85 2.59
N TYR A 85 7.65 -13.86 1.97
CA TYR A 85 7.32 -12.88 0.93
C TYR A 85 7.19 -11.47 1.49
N ASN A 86 6.58 -11.27 2.66
CA ASN A 86 6.56 -9.97 3.33
C ASN A 86 7.98 -9.48 3.58
N VAL A 87 8.85 -10.29 4.20
CA VAL A 87 10.24 -9.87 4.48
C VAL A 87 11.03 -9.54 3.20
N VAL A 88 10.83 -10.30 2.11
CA VAL A 88 11.47 -10.02 0.81
C VAL A 88 10.92 -8.71 0.22
N SER A 89 9.64 -8.45 0.41
CA SER A 89 8.95 -7.24 0.00
C SER A 89 9.46 -6.03 0.79
N SER A 90 9.55 -6.09 2.12
CA SER A 90 10.13 -5.03 2.96
C SER A 90 11.61 -4.78 2.70
N ALA A 91 12.36 -5.74 2.15
CA ALA A 91 13.74 -5.51 1.73
C ALA A 91 13.85 -4.44 0.62
N LEU A 92 12.78 -4.21 -0.16
CA LEU A 92 12.72 -3.12 -1.13
C LEU A 92 12.77 -1.74 -0.46
N CYS A 93 12.36 -1.63 0.82
CA CYS A 93 12.52 -0.40 1.62
C CYS A 93 13.99 0.02 1.77
N LEU A 94 14.91 -0.94 1.94
CA LEU A 94 16.35 -0.62 2.00
C LEU A 94 16.86 -0.06 0.66
N LEU A 95 16.40 -0.64 -0.47
CA LEU A 95 16.75 -0.14 -1.80
C LEU A 95 16.16 1.26 -2.03
N GLY A 96 14.92 1.48 -1.60
CA GLY A 96 14.28 2.78 -1.60
C GLY A 96 15.08 3.81 -0.80
N MET A 97 15.53 3.45 0.40
CA MET A 97 16.34 4.34 1.25
C MET A 97 17.63 4.78 0.57
N VAL A 98 18.35 3.85 -0.07
CA VAL A 98 19.56 4.20 -0.83
C VAL A 98 19.22 5.16 -1.97
N CYS A 99 18.17 4.88 -2.75
CA CYS A 99 17.70 5.76 -3.82
C CYS A 99 17.28 7.14 -3.29
N GLY A 100 16.60 7.20 -2.15
CA GLY A 100 16.15 8.44 -1.51
C GLY A 100 17.30 9.32 -1.06
N VAL A 101 18.35 8.73 -0.45
CA VAL A 101 19.57 9.46 -0.07
C VAL A 101 20.28 10.02 -1.30
N LEU A 102 20.43 9.21 -2.35
CA LEU A 102 21.10 9.63 -3.58
C LEU A 102 20.31 10.72 -4.31
N ALA A 103 18.99 10.58 -4.41
CA ALA A 103 18.12 11.52 -5.09
C ALA A 103 17.85 12.81 -4.30
N GLY A 104 17.99 12.79 -2.97
CA GLY A 104 17.89 13.98 -2.12
C GLY A 104 18.88 15.10 -2.48
N HIS A 105 19.97 14.77 -3.19
CA HIS A 105 20.96 15.73 -3.66
C HIS A 105 20.58 16.43 -4.99
N ALA A 106 19.50 16.00 -5.66
CA ALA A 106 19.07 16.54 -6.96
C ALA A 106 17.62 17.07 -6.92
N PRO A 107 17.38 18.40 -6.89
CA PRO A 107 16.05 19.01 -6.73
C PRO A 107 15.02 18.63 -7.82
N SER A 108 15.50 18.19 -8.99
CA SER A 108 14.65 17.77 -10.10
C SER A 108 14.23 16.29 -10.01
N ALA A 109 15.04 15.45 -9.35
CA ALA A 109 14.73 14.03 -9.15
C ALA A 109 13.61 13.85 -8.13
N THR A 110 13.57 14.70 -7.10
CA THR A 110 12.56 14.65 -6.04
C THR A 110 11.14 14.81 -6.56
N ARG A 111 10.91 15.69 -7.55
CA ARG A 111 9.57 15.88 -8.16
C ARG A 111 9.07 14.63 -8.90
N TRP A 112 9.93 14.00 -9.70
CA TRP A 112 9.58 12.77 -10.42
C TRP A 112 9.39 11.59 -9.46
N LEU A 113 10.17 11.54 -8.38
CA LEU A 113 10.03 10.56 -7.32
C LEU A 113 8.67 10.65 -6.61
N PHE A 114 8.26 11.85 -6.21
CA PHE A 114 6.96 12.04 -5.58
C PHE A 114 5.80 11.77 -6.54
N ALA A 115 5.92 12.14 -7.82
CA ALA A 115 4.91 11.80 -8.82
C ALA A 115 4.78 10.29 -9.03
N ALA A 116 5.91 9.57 -9.07
CA ALA A 116 5.93 8.12 -9.16
C ALA A 116 5.35 7.45 -7.90
N ALA A 117 5.71 7.93 -6.70
CA ALA A 117 5.18 7.42 -5.44
C ALA A 117 3.66 7.66 -5.31
N ALA A 118 3.17 8.84 -5.67
CA ALA A 118 1.75 9.15 -5.68
C ALA A 118 0.97 8.27 -6.68
N GLY A 119 1.52 8.07 -7.87
CA GLY A 119 0.94 7.15 -8.86
C GLY A 119 0.91 5.70 -8.36
N MET A 120 1.95 5.27 -7.65
CA MET A 120 2.02 3.94 -7.03
C MET A 120 1.00 3.77 -5.91
N PHE A 121 0.85 4.74 -5.00
CA PHE A 121 -0.18 4.69 -3.98
C PHE A 121 -1.59 4.64 -4.57
N LEU A 122 -1.84 5.40 -5.64
CA LEU A 122 -3.12 5.33 -6.37
C LEU A 122 -3.33 3.95 -7.01
N TYR A 123 -2.29 3.38 -7.62
CA TYR A 123 -2.34 2.04 -8.20
C TYR A 123 -2.62 0.97 -7.15
N ILE A 124 -1.86 0.95 -6.05
CA ILE A 124 -2.02 0.05 -4.90
C ILE A 124 -3.43 0.18 -4.33
N ALA A 125 -3.92 1.41 -4.09
CA ALA A 125 -5.28 1.63 -3.60
C ALA A 125 -6.35 1.10 -4.56
N LEU A 126 -6.15 1.20 -5.88
CA LEU A 126 -7.10 0.68 -6.87
C LEU A 126 -7.00 -0.83 -7.06
N VAL A 127 -5.82 -1.39 -6.92
CA VAL A 127 -5.53 -2.79 -7.28
C VAL A 127 -5.65 -3.70 -6.07
N ASP A 128 -5.15 -3.31 -4.90
CA ASP A 128 -5.24 -4.13 -3.68
C ASP A 128 -6.62 -4.03 -2.99
N MET A 129 -7.18 -2.83 -2.86
CA MET A 129 -8.48 -2.68 -2.18
C MET A 129 -9.67 -3.10 -3.05
N MET A 130 -9.65 -2.88 -4.38
CA MET A 130 -10.83 -3.12 -5.23
C MET A 130 -11.28 -4.60 -5.29
N PRO A 131 -10.38 -5.59 -5.37
CA PRO A 131 -10.75 -7.01 -5.34
C PRO A 131 -11.31 -7.45 -3.99
N GLU A 132 -10.80 -6.91 -2.88
CA GLU A 132 -11.24 -7.22 -1.52
C GLU A 132 -12.69 -6.76 -1.24
N LEU A 133 -13.10 -5.69 -1.93
CA LEU A 133 -14.46 -5.16 -1.93
C LEU A 133 -15.40 -5.97 -2.82
N SER A 134 -14.91 -6.40 -3.98
CA SER A 134 -15.70 -7.19 -4.93
C SER A 134 -15.99 -8.62 -4.45
N THR A 135 -15.14 -9.15 -3.57
CA THR A 135 -15.26 -10.52 -3.02
C THR A 135 -16.01 -10.60 -1.70
N SER A 136 -16.33 -9.46 -1.05
CA SER A 136 -17.24 -9.39 0.09
C SER A 136 -18.70 -9.56 -0.35
N HIS A 137 -19.04 -10.79 -0.71
CA HIS A 137 -20.37 -11.21 -1.14
C HIS A 137 -21.33 -11.28 0.06
N SER A 138 -21.75 -10.13 0.60
CA SER A 138 -22.97 -10.04 1.42
C SER A 138 -23.94 -9.10 0.73
N LYS A 139 -25.07 -9.64 0.26
CA LYS A 139 -26.10 -8.93 -0.54
C LYS A 139 -26.83 -7.83 0.24
N GLU A 140 -26.48 -7.60 1.51
CA GLU A 140 -27.06 -6.56 2.35
C GLU A 140 -25.95 -5.60 2.79
N GLY A 141 -25.87 -4.43 2.14
CA GLY A 141 -24.99 -3.33 2.58
C GLY A 141 -24.05 -2.70 1.55
N THR A 142 -24.05 -3.15 0.28
CA THR A 142 -23.14 -2.66 -0.77
C THR A 142 -23.14 -1.14 -0.94
N PHE A 143 -24.31 -0.50 -0.78
CA PHE A 143 -24.42 0.96 -0.86
C PHE A 143 -23.76 1.67 0.33
N CYS A 144 -23.89 1.12 1.54
CA CYS A 144 -23.29 1.68 2.76
C CYS A 144 -21.76 1.55 2.73
N GLN A 145 -21.23 0.41 2.26
CA GLN A 145 -19.79 0.23 2.03
C GLN A 145 -19.26 1.20 0.98
N CYS A 146 -19.95 1.35 -0.15
CA CYS A 146 -19.57 2.32 -1.19
C CYS A 146 -19.57 3.76 -0.65
N LEU A 147 -20.58 4.13 0.15
CA LEU A 147 -20.66 5.45 0.77
C LEU A 147 -19.51 5.67 1.77
N LEU A 148 -19.23 4.70 2.64
CA LEU A 148 -18.11 4.76 3.59
C LEU A 148 -16.76 4.92 2.87
N GLN A 149 -16.59 4.28 1.71
CA GLN A 149 -15.38 4.45 0.91
C GLN A 149 -15.28 5.79 0.21
N LEU A 150 -16.39 6.28 -0.32
CA LEU A 150 -16.43 7.62 -0.88
C LEU A 150 -16.13 8.66 0.19
N MET A 151 -16.62 8.46 1.41
CA MET A 151 -16.33 9.31 2.56
C MET A 151 -14.87 9.20 3.00
N GLY A 152 -14.28 8.00 3.02
CA GLY A 152 -12.86 7.79 3.32
C GLY A 152 -11.93 8.42 2.28
N LEU A 153 -12.27 8.31 0.99
CA LEU A 153 -11.52 8.95 -0.09
C LEU A 153 -11.66 10.48 -0.01
N ALA A 154 -12.89 10.98 0.18
CA ALA A 154 -13.15 12.42 0.31
C ALA A 154 -12.45 13.01 1.54
N SER A 155 -12.42 12.29 2.66
CA SER A 155 -11.72 12.74 3.86
C SER A 155 -10.20 12.74 3.65
N GLY A 156 -9.64 11.70 3.02
CA GLY A 156 -8.22 11.65 2.65
C GLY A 156 -7.81 12.81 1.74
N ILE A 157 -8.59 13.09 0.68
CA ILE A 157 -8.38 14.25 -0.20
C ILE A 157 -8.48 15.56 0.60
N GLY A 158 -9.46 15.68 1.50
CA GLY A 158 -9.65 16.85 2.35
C GLY A 158 -8.45 17.10 3.27
N ILE A 159 -7.94 16.06 3.93
CA ILE A 159 -6.76 16.15 4.80
C ILE A 159 -5.53 16.58 3.99
N MET A 160 -5.31 16.00 2.81
CA MET A 160 -4.20 16.39 1.93
C MET A 160 -4.29 17.84 1.47
N LEU A 161 -5.49 18.34 1.14
CA LEU A 161 -5.71 19.75 0.79
C LEU A 161 -5.43 20.69 1.97
N VAL A 162 -5.86 20.33 3.18
CA VAL A 162 -5.57 21.12 4.39
C VAL A 162 -4.07 21.19 4.62
N ILE A 163 -3.35 20.08 4.55
CA ILE A 163 -1.89 20.06 4.69
C ILE A 163 -1.21 20.93 3.62
N ALA A 164 -1.66 20.85 2.36
CA ALA A 164 -1.12 21.67 1.28
C ALA A 164 -1.37 23.18 1.48
N MET A 165 -2.53 23.57 2.02
CA MET A 165 -2.84 24.98 2.31
C MET A 165 -1.97 25.54 3.45
N TYR A 166 -1.70 24.74 4.47
CA TYR A 166 -0.90 25.16 5.64
C TYR A 166 0.60 24.86 5.51
N GLU A 167 1.07 24.38 4.34
CA GLU A 167 2.49 24.09 4.09
C GLU A 167 3.38 25.32 4.35
N HIS A 168 2.89 26.51 3.99
CA HIS A 168 3.65 27.75 4.12
C HIS A 168 3.77 28.23 5.57
N ASP A 169 2.76 27.98 6.41
CA ASP A 169 2.78 28.31 7.84
C ASP A 169 3.60 27.28 8.65
N LEU A 170 3.57 26.01 8.25
CA LEU A 170 4.40 24.95 8.84
C LEU A 170 5.90 25.21 8.62
N LYS A 171 6.29 25.66 7.42
CA LYS A 171 7.69 26.01 7.12
C LYS A 171 8.21 27.18 7.97
N ASN A 172 7.35 28.14 8.31
CA ASN A 172 7.70 29.28 9.15
C ASN A 172 7.75 28.96 10.65
N LEU A 173 7.10 27.88 11.09
CA LEU A 173 7.08 27.47 12.50
C LEU A 173 8.28 26.56 12.88
N PHE A 174 8.88 25.89 11.89
CA PHE A 174 9.97 24.92 12.05
C PHE A 174 11.30 25.35 11.41
N GLY A 175 11.39 26.58 10.88
CA GLY A 175 12.62 27.20 10.36
C GLY A 175 12.98 28.46 11.14
#